data_AF-A0A1Q9QV24-F1
#
_entry.id   AF-A0A1Q9QV24-F1
#
_cell.length_a   1.000
_cell.length_b   1.000
_cell.length_c   1.000
_cell.angle_alpha   90.00
_cell.angle_beta   90.00
_cell.angle_gamma   90.00
#
_symmetry.space_group_name_H-M   'P 1'
#
loop_
_entity.id
_entity.type
_entity.pdbx_description
1 polymer ?
#
loop_
_entity_poly.entity_id
_entity_poly.type
_entity_poly.pdbx_seq_one_letter_code
_entity_poly.pdbx_strand_id
1 'polypeptide(L)'
;MAQDKISIRASKEDIAKINKLASSLSMTKTALIKKIVNDGFDQIIEINNPTLLASFEKIEKMLGSIGNNLNQMARKVNAGEAFTEQDIKTLEQVITKFDALETVVVEKNTKAVIKKRVAK
;
A
#
# COMPACT_ATOMS: atom_id res chain seq x y z
N MET A 1 20.72 -16.09 -27.04
CA MET A 1 19.50 -15.26 -27.02
C MET A 1 19.73 -14.07 -27.94
N ALA A 2 18.89 -13.89 -28.96
CA ALA A 2 18.99 -12.72 -29.85
C ALA A 2 18.83 -11.44 -29.03
N GLN A 3 19.70 -10.45 -29.26
CA GLN A 3 19.64 -9.15 -28.59
C GLN A 3 19.34 -8.08 -29.64
N ASP A 4 18.16 -7.49 -29.55
CA ASP A 4 17.79 -6.34 -30.36
C ASP A 4 18.28 -5.04 -29.70
N LYS A 5 18.77 -4.11 -30.54
CA LYS A 5 19.25 -2.80 -30.08
C LYS A 5 18.23 -1.73 -30.39
N ILE A 6 17.89 -0.92 -29.38
CA ILE A 6 17.00 0.24 -29.51
C ILE A 6 17.83 1.50 -29.31
N SER A 7 17.76 2.42 -30.29
CA SER A 7 18.36 3.76 -30.20
C SER A 7 17.26 4.80 -30.00
N ILE A 8 17.37 5.60 -28.94
CA ILE A 8 16.38 6.62 -28.58
C ILE A 8 17.00 8.00 -28.70
N ARG A 9 16.34 8.90 -29.44
CA ARG A 9 16.68 10.32 -29.45
C ARG A 9 15.88 11.04 -28.37
N ALA A 10 16.55 11.73 -27.46
CA ALA A 10 15.93 12.46 -26.36
C ALA A 10 16.64 13.79 -26.12
N SER A 11 15.95 14.73 -25.48
CA SER A 11 16.54 16.01 -25.08
C SER A 11 17.58 15.82 -23.98
N LYS A 12 18.48 16.81 -23.79
CA LYS A 12 19.46 16.78 -22.69
C LYS A 12 18.78 16.74 -21.32
N GLU A 13 17.64 17.43 -21.17
CA GLU A 13 16.85 17.43 -19.94
C GLU A 13 16.26 16.06 -19.63
N ASP A 14 15.72 15.36 -20.63
CA ASP A 14 15.12 14.03 -20.42
C ASP A 14 16.19 13.00 -20.04
N ILE A 15 17.37 13.08 -20.66
CA ILE A 15 18.52 12.24 -20.27
C ILE A 15 18.96 12.54 -18.84
N ALA A 16 18.95 13.81 -18.41
CA ALA A 16 19.26 14.19 -17.04
C ALA A 16 18.24 13.61 -16.03
N LYS A 17 16.94 13.63 -16.35
CA LYS A 17 15.89 13.01 -15.52
C LYS A 17 16.09 11.50 -15.41
N ILE A 18 16.39 10.81 -16.52
CA ILE A 18 16.68 9.37 -16.53
C ILE A 18 17.91 9.07 -15.67
N ASN A 19 18.97 9.87 -15.78
CA ASN A 19 20.18 9.69 -14.97
C ASN A 19 19.90 9.88 -13.49
N LYS A 20 19.13 10.93 -13.13
CA LYS A 20 18.75 11.19 -11.73
C LYS A 20 17.97 10.02 -11.14
N LEU A 21 16.99 9.51 -11.89
CA LEU A 21 16.15 8.37 -11.50
C LEU A 21 16.97 7.08 -11.37
N ALA A 22 17.89 6.83 -12.30
CA ALA A 22 18.79 5.69 -12.25
C ALA A 22 19.71 5.73 -11.01
N SER A 23 20.26 6.91 -10.69
CA SER A 23 21.10 7.10 -9.51
C SER A 23 20.31 6.95 -8.20
N SER A 24 19.10 7.51 -8.11
CA SER A 24 18.29 7.38 -6.89
C SER A 24 17.89 5.94 -6.59
N LEU A 25 17.71 5.12 -7.63
CA LEU A 25 17.38 3.70 -7.51
C LEU A 25 18.61 2.78 -7.46
N SER A 26 19.83 3.34 -7.57
CA SER A 26 21.08 2.56 -7.67
C SER A 26 21.05 1.51 -8.79
N MET A 27 20.43 1.85 -9.92
CA MET A 27 20.28 0.98 -11.09
C MET A 27 21.00 1.57 -12.31
N THR A 28 21.44 0.71 -13.23
CA THR A 28 21.92 1.16 -14.54
C THR A 28 20.75 1.61 -15.41
N LYS A 29 20.99 2.53 -16.36
CA LYS A 29 19.95 3.00 -17.30
C LYS A 29 19.25 1.85 -18.03
N THR A 30 20.02 0.84 -18.45
CA THR A 30 19.50 -0.34 -19.13
C THR A 30 18.63 -1.19 -18.19
N ALA A 31 19.05 -1.37 -16.94
CA ALA A 31 18.26 -2.08 -15.94
C ALA A 31 16.97 -1.32 -15.61
N LEU A 32 17.01 0.00 -15.52
CA LEU A 32 15.84 0.86 -15.32
C LEU A 32 14.84 0.73 -16.48
N ILE A 33 15.30 0.81 -17.74
CA ILE A 33 14.42 0.66 -18.91
C ILE A 33 13.83 -0.76 -18.97
N LYS A 34 14.65 -1.80 -18.73
CA LYS A 34 14.16 -3.18 -18.67
C LYS A 34 13.13 -3.36 -17.56
N LYS A 35 13.34 -2.73 -16.40
CA LYS A 35 12.42 -2.74 -15.28
C LYS A 35 11.09 -2.08 -15.65
N ILE A 36 11.11 -0.89 -16.25
CA ILE A 36 9.90 -0.20 -16.72
C ILE A 36 9.14 -1.02 -17.78
N VAL A 37 9.86 -1.70 -18.68
CA VAL A 37 9.26 -2.53 -19.73
C VAL A 37 8.66 -3.83 -19.16
N ASN A 38 9.37 -4.50 -18.24
CA ASN A 38 8.95 -5.79 -17.67
C ASN A 38 7.91 -5.64 -16.56
N ASP A 39 8.06 -4.63 -15.71
CA ASP A 39 7.12 -4.31 -14.62
C ASP A 39 5.93 -3.48 -15.16
N GLY A 40 5.94 -3.13 -16.45
CA GLY A 40 4.85 -2.45 -17.13
C GLY A 40 4.70 -0.95 -16.79
N PHE A 41 4.29 -0.17 -17.80
CA PHE A 41 3.75 1.18 -17.63
C PHE A 41 2.49 1.23 -16.74
N ASP A 42 1.90 0.07 -16.40
CA ASP A 42 0.67 -0.06 -15.62
C ASP A 42 0.86 -0.64 -14.20
N GLN A 43 2.06 -1.05 -13.75
CA GLN A 43 2.21 -1.70 -12.43
C GLN A 43 3.30 -1.15 -11.49
N ILE A 44 4.02 -0.08 -11.84
CA ILE A 44 4.86 0.62 -10.85
C ILE A 44 4.02 1.68 -10.11
N ILE A 45 3.26 1.26 -9.10
CA ILE A 45 2.85 2.17 -8.02
C ILE A 45 3.93 2.09 -6.95
N GLU A 46 5.00 2.86 -7.13
CA GLU A 46 5.92 3.12 -6.03
C GLU A 46 5.18 4.04 -5.03
N ILE A 47 4.61 3.45 -3.97
CA ILE A 47 3.95 4.20 -2.90
C ILE A 47 5.03 4.87 -2.05
N ASN A 48 5.59 5.96 -2.57
CA ASN A 48 6.50 6.85 -1.85
C ASN A 48 5.73 7.99 -1.15
N ASN A 49 4.41 7.83 -0.97
CA ASN A 49 3.61 8.79 -0.22
C ASN A 49 3.71 8.46 1.28
N PRO A 50 4.40 9.30 2.09
CA PRO A 50 4.60 9.03 3.52
C PRO A 50 3.27 8.96 4.28
N THR A 51 2.26 9.70 3.83
CA THR A 51 0.93 9.70 4.42
C THR A 51 0.20 8.38 4.17
N LEU A 52 0.40 7.75 3.01
CA LEU A 52 -0.21 6.45 2.71
C LEU A 52 0.47 5.34 3.53
N LEU A 53 1.80 5.36 3.62
CA LEU A 53 2.57 4.44 4.47
C LEU A 53 2.15 4.54 5.95
N ALA A 54 2.07 5.76 6.50
CA ALA A 54 1.60 5.97 7.86
C ALA A 54 0.15 5.50 8.08
N SER A 55 -0.70 5.60 7.05
CA SER A 55 -2.07 5.08 7.11
C SER A 55 -2.09 3.55 7.15
N PHE A 56 -1.23 2.89 6.37
CA PHE A 56 -1.08 1.43 6.41
C PHE A 56 -0.54 0.94 7.75
N GLU A 57 0.49 1.58 8.31
CA GLU A 57 0.99 1.23 9.64
C GLU A 57 -0.08 1.38 10.73
N LYS A 58 -0.93 2.41 10.63
CA LYS A 58 -2.05 2.63 11.55
C LYS A 58 -3.08 1.50 11.43
N ILE A 59 -3.43 1.10 10.21
CA ILE A 59 -4.34 -0.02 9.93
C ILE A 59 -3.78 -1.32 10.50
N GLU A 60 -2.50 -1.60 10.27
CA GLU A 60 -1.82 -2.80 10.76
C GLU A 60 -1.83 -2.89 12.29
N LYS A 61 -1.52 -1.79 12.98
CA LYS A 61 -1.60 -1.70 14.45
C LYS A 61 -3.02 -1.91 14.98
N MET A 62 -4.02 -1.34 14.32
CA MET A 62 -5.43 -1.52 14.71
C MET A 62 -5.85 -2.98 14.59
N LEU A 63 -5.55 -3.63 13.46
CA LEU A 63 -5.83 -5.04 13.22
C LEU A 63 -5.11 -5.96 14.20
N GLY A 64 -3.83 -5.69 14.49
CA GLY A 64 -3.08 -6.44 15.50
C GLY A 64 -3.72 -6.37 16.89
N SER A 65 -4.20 -5.18 17.29
CA SER A 65 -4.88 -5.00 18.57
C SER A 65 -6.23 -5.72 18.63
N ILE A 66 -6.98 -5.74 17.53
CA ILE A 66 -8.24 -6.49 17.39
C ILE A 66 -7.96 -7.99 17.51
N GLY A 67 -6.98 -8.50 16.75
CA GLY A 67 -6.60 -9.91 16.75
C GLY A 67 -6.18 -10.40 18.14
N ASN A 68 -5.40 -9.61 18.88
CA ASN A 68 -5.01 -9.95 20.24
C ASN A 68 -6.19 -10.01 21.21
N ASN A 69 -7.16 -9.10 21.09
CA ASN A 69 -8.36 -9.12 21.92
C ASN A 69 -9.26 -10.32 21.59
N LEU A 70 -9.47 -10.60 20.30
CA LEU A 70 -10.23 -11.77 19.83
C LEU A 70 -9.58 -13.09 20.28
N ASN A 71 -8.25 -13.19 20.20
CA ASN A 71 -7.52 -14.39 20.61
C ASN A 71 -7.60 -14.64 22.13
N GLN A 72 -7.55 -13.57 22.94
CA GLN A 72 -7.75 -13.68 24.39
C GLN A 72 -9.15 -14.19 24.73
N MET A 73 -10.18 -13.70 24.04
CA MET A 73 -11.56 -14.17 24.23
C MET A 73 -11.74 -15.61 23.76
N ALA A 74 -11.17 -15.99 22.61
CA ALA A 74 -11.21 -17.36 22.13
C ALA A 74 -10.58 -18.35 23.12
N ARG A 75 -9.47 -17.97 23.77
CA ARG A 75 -8.84 -18.79 24.82
C ARG A 75 -9.74 -18.96 26.04
N LYS A 76 -10.40 -17.89 26.50
CA LYS A 76 -11.37 -17.96 27.62
C LYS A 76 -12.56 -18.85 27.32
N VAL A 77 -13.13 -18.73 26.11
CA VAL A 77 -14.21 -19.59 25.64
C VAL A 77 -13.78 -21.06 25.60
N ASN A 78 -12.59 -21.33 25.04
CA ASN A 78 -12.05 -22.69 24.99
C ASN A 78 -11.75 -23.26 26.39
N ALA A 79 -11.48 -22.41 27.37
CA ALA A 79 -11.30 -22.81 28.77
C ALA A 79 -12.63 -23.04 29.52
N GLY A 80 -13.77 -22.76 28.90
CA GLY A 80 -15.10 -22.89 29.53
C GLY A 80 -15.40 -21.80 30.57
N GLU A 81 -14.65 -20.69 30.56
CA GLU A 81 -14.85 -19.59 31.49
C GLU A 81 -16.11 -18.80 31.14
N ALA A 82 -16.86 -18.36 32.16
CA ALA A 82 -17.98 -17.46 31.97
C ALA A 82 -17.47 -16.07 31.54
N PHE A 83 -18.13 -15.48 30.55
CA PHE A 83 -17.82 -14.11 30.13
C PHE A 83 -18.10 -13.14 31.27
N THR A 84 -17.10 -12.33 31.59
CA THR A 84 -17.23 -11.24 32.58
C THR A 84 -17.73 -9.97 31.90
N GLU A 85 -18.23 -9.00 32.67
CA GLU A 85 -18.54 -7.65 32.15
C GLU A 85 -17.33 -7.01 31.45
N GLN A 86 -16.12 -7.33 31.89
CA GLN A 86 -14.89 -6.84 31.26
C GLN A 86 -14.66 -7.44 29.86
N ASP A 87 -15.10 -8.68 29.63
CA ASP A 87 -15.01 -9.32 28.31
C ASP A 87 -16.05 -8.72 27.34
N ILE A 88 -17.24 -8.40 27.84
CA ILE A 88 -18.27 -7.66 27.07
C ILE A 88 -17.73 -6.28 26.66
N LYS A 89 -17.11 -5.55 27.60
CA LYS A 89 -16.46 -4.27 27.32
C LYS A 89 -15.31 -4.40 26.31
N THR A 90 -14.61 -5.53 26.31
CA THR A 90 -13.54 -5.82 25.34
C THR A 90 -14.12 -6.08 23.94
N LEU A 91 -15.27 -6.75 23.84
CA LEU A 91 -16.01 -6.90 22.57
C LEU A 91 -16.48 -5.56 22.01
N GLU A 92 -17.05 -4.70 22.86
CA GLU A 92 -17.47 -3.36 22.47
C GLU A 92 -16.29 -2.55 21.92
N GLN A 93 -15.14 -2.61 22.58
CA GLN A 93 -13.92 -1.96 22.10
C GLN A 93 -13.42 -2.52 20.77
N VAL A 94 -13.60 -3.82 20.51
CA VAL A 94 -13.28 -4.44 19.22
C VAL A 94 -14.22 -3.91 18.13
N ILE A 95 -15.52 -3.82 18.41
CA ILE A 95 -16.51 -3.27 17.48
C ILE A 95 -16.17 -1.82 17.13
N THR A 96 -15.91 -0.96 18.13
CA THR A 96 -15.53 0.44 17.88
C THR A 96 -14.25 0.57 17.04
N LYS A 97 -13.28 -0.35 17.21
CA LYS A 97 -12.06 -0.36 16.39
C LYS A 97 -12.34 -0.78 14.95
N PHE A 98 -13.30 -1.69 14.72
CA PHE A 98 -13.74 -2.04 13.36
C PHE A 98 -14.46 -0.88 12.69
N ASP A 99 -15.33 -0.15 13.39
CA ASP A 99 -16.02 1.04 12.84
C ASP A 99 -15.02 2.14 12.45
N ALA A 100 -14.01 2.35 13.30
CA ALA A 100 -12.92 3.28 13.02
C ALA A 100 -12.06 2.83 11.82
N LEU A 101 -11.85 1.52 11.65
CA LEU A 101 -11.15 0.96 10.50
C LEU A 101 -11.97 1.15 9.22
N GLU A 102 -13.27 0.87 9.27
CA GLU A 102 -14.20 1.06 8.15
C GLU A 102 -14.19 2.50 7.67
N THR A 103 -14.27 3.46 8.59
CA THR A 103 -14.22 4.89 8.27
C THR A 103 -12.93 5.25 7.50
N VAL A 104 -11.77 4.80 8.00
CA VAL A 104 -10.48 5.06 7.36
C VAL A 104 -10.41 4.45 5.95
N VAL A 105 -10.94 3.24 5.77
CA VAL A 105 -10.93 2.54 4.48
C VAL A 105 -11.90 3.18 3.48
N VAL A 106 -13.10 3.57 3.93
CA VAL A 106 -14.12 4.20 3.09
C VAL A 106 -13.71 5.59 2.64
N GLU A 107 -13.20 6.43 3.56
CA GLU A 107 -12.73 7.79 3.23
C GLU A 107 -11.60 7.78 2.20
N LYS A 108 -10.69 6.79 2.29
CA LYS A 108 -9.52 6.67 1.40
C LYS A 108 -9.81 5.95 0.09
N ASN A 109 -10.97 5.30 -0.06
CA ASN A 109 -11.39 4.60 -1.29
C ASN A 109 -12.04 5.51 -2.35
N THR A 110 -12.16 6.81 -2.09
CA THR A 110 -12.63 7.78 -3.08
C THR A 110 -11.58 7.97 -4.19
N LYS A 111 -11.58 7.06 -5.17
CA LYS A 111 -10.73 7.15 -6.36
C LYS A 111 -11.16 8.37 -7.17
N ALA A 112 -10.30 9.40 -7.23
CA ALA A 112 -10.43 10.45 -8.22
C ALA A 112 -10.14 9.85 -9.61
N VAL A 113 -11.19 9.51 -10.35
CA VAL A 113 -11.08 9.05 -11.74
C VAL A 113 -10.62 10.25 -12.58
N ILE A 114 -9.34 10.30 -12.92
CA ILE A 114 -8.81 11.27 -13.88
C ILE A 114 -9.34 10.87 -15.26
N LYS A 115 -10.39 11.55 -15.73
CA LYS A 115 -10.91 11.36 -17.09
C LYS A 115 -9.82 11.75 -18.09
N LYS A 116 -9.42 10.79 -18.93
CA LYS A 116 -8.48 11.00 -20.05
C LYS A 116 -8.99 12.16 -20.91
N ARG A 117 -8.16 13.18 -21.14
CA ARG A 117 -8.47 14.24 -22.12
C ARG A 117 -8.59 13.60 -23.50
N VAL A 118 -9.79 13.65 -24.07
CA VAL A 118 -10.01 13.33 -25.48
C VAL A 118 -9.34 14.44 -26.29
N ALA A 119 -8.36 14.08 -27.12
CA ALA A 119 -7.74 15.01 -28.05
C ALA A 119 -8.76 15.36 -29.15
N LYS A 120 -8.92 16.66 -29.43
CA LYS A 120 -9.57 17.16 -30.64
C LYS A 120 -8.57 17.16 -31.78
#